data_AF-A0A9D7UG29-F1
#
_entry.id   AF-A0A9D7UG29-F1
#
_cell.length_a   1.000
_cell.length_b   1.000
_cell.length_c   1.000
_cell.angle_alpha   90.00
_cell.angle_beta   90.00
_cell.angle_gamma   90.00
#
_symmetry.space_group_name_H-M   'P 1'
#
loop_
_entity.id
_entity.type
_entity.pdbx_description
1 polymer ?
#
loop_
_entity_poly.entity_id
_entity_poly.type
_entity_poly.pdbx_seq_one_letter_code
_entity_poly.pdbx_strand_id
1 'polypeptide(L)'
;MSTQSIRTLLSGIVDYAGLFPPAKLDMAPTVRNYAAHRAGRHAWMLGRLVLPTARLGECAEAIERLCESPGPEEAWGGVWRITALVAGAGERDKLRADLDAAHAFNDRYAPADDEAEPVDDGEAPLPRAGMPALLVDCIETKADNPNHIDSALHVIPEGLQAFFEIPIDRDPRGLVTALAGEPGVGAKVRTGGVTPEAFPTVENLARFIGACAAASTPFKATAGLHHPLRAEHRLTYEPNPPRATMFGFLNVFLAAALAQAEHGPPGALAAMLDESSADALRFGDLGVAWKSVRLDNARLARARETLALSFGSCSFEEPVQDLRAMGLLE
;
A
#
# COMPACT_ATOMS: atom_id res chain seq x y z
N MET A 1 9.42 14.43 19.59
CA MET A 1 9.17 13.00 19.27
C MET A 1 7.79 12.89 18.67
N SER A 2 7.61 12.07 17.62
CA SER A 2 6.28 11.71 17.12
C SER A 2 5.46 11.04 18.23
N THR A 3 4.18 11.36 18.36
CA THR A 3 3.30 10.74 19.36
C THR A 3 3.12 9.24 19.11
N GLN A 4 2.74 8.49 20.16
CA GLN A 4 2.47 7.06 20.03
C GLN A 4 1.34 6.76 19.03
N SER A 5 0.31 7.61 18.96
CA SER A 5 -0.80 7.46 18.01
C SER A 5 -0.35 7.59 16.55
N ILE A 6 0.56 8.51 16.24
CA ILE A 6 1.15 8.65 14.90
C ILE A 6 1.98 7.42 14.54
N ARG A 7 2.80 6.92 15.48
CA ARG A 7 3.56 5.68 15.26
C ARG A 7 2.68 4.47 15.02
N THR A 8 1.60 4.35 15.81
CA THR A 8 0.62 3.26 15.68
C THR A 8 -0.09 3.32 14.34
N LEU A 9 -0.53 4.51 13.91
CA LEU A 9 -1.28 4.68 12.67
C LEU A 9 -0.40 4.49 11.43
N LEU A 10 0.84 5.00 11.43
CA LEU A 10 1.62 5.16 10.21
C LEU A 10 2.75 4.14 10.01
N SER A 11 2.96 3.20 10.93
CA SER A 11 4.00 2.18 10.74
C SER A 11 3.69 1.28 9.53
N GLY A 12 4.68 1.13 8.65
CA GLY A 12 4.60 0.36 7.40
C GLY A 12 3.46 0.78 6.47
N ILE A 13 2.99 2.04 6.55
CA ILE A 13 1.77 2.47 5.87
C ILE A 13 1.96 2.73 4.37
N VAL A 14 3.17 3.10 3.92
CA VAL A 14 3.42 3.54 2.54
C VAL A 14 4.05 2.43 1.70
N ASP A 15 3.27 1.82 0.82
CA ASP A 15 3.81 0.99 -0.26
C ASP A 15 4.34 1.92 -1.37
N TYR A 16 5.65 1.89 -1.62
CA TYR A 16 6.31 2.79 -2.55
C TYR A 16 6.16 2.34 -4.00
N ALA A 17 5.54 3.19 -4.82
CA ALA A 17 5.10 2.91 -6.18
C ALA A 17 5.70 3.91 -7.18
N GLY A 18 7.00 4.17 -7.10
CA GLY A 18 7.69 5.22 -7.88
C GLY A 18 7.60 5.06 -9.41
N LEU A 19 7.41 3.83 -9.92
CA LEU A 19 7.21 3.54 -11.35
C LEU A 19 5.89 4.11 -11.91
N PHE A 20 4.94 4.46 -11.04
CA PHE A 20 3.59 4.82 -11.43
C PHE A 20 3.40 6.34 -11.44
N PRO A 21 2.47 6.87 -12.25
CA PRO A 21 2.17 8.30 -12.28
C PRO A 21 1.70 8.84 -10.91
N PRO A 22 1.94 10.13 -10.61
CA PRO A 22 2.60 11.13 -11.47
C PRO A 22 4.14 11.02 -11.55
N ALA A 23 4.81 10.30 -10.65
CA ALA A 23 6.28 10.22 -10.65
C ALA A 23 6.82 9.53 -11.90
N LYS A 24 6.24 8.37 -12.27
CA LYS A 24 6.56 7.61 -13.49
C LYS A 24 8.08 7.45 -13.69
N LEU A 25 8.78 7.12 -12.62
CA LEU A 25 10.22 6.94 -12.63
C LEU A 25 10.60 5.67 -13.40
N ASP A 26 11.83 5.63 -13.91
CA ASP A 26 12.44 4.38 -14.37
C ASP A 26 12.82 3.48 -13.17
N MET A 27 13.16 2.21 -13.43
CA MET A 27 13.47 1.26 -12.37
C MET A 27 14.68 1.68 -11.53
N ALA A 28 15.77 2.09 -12.17
CA ALA A 28 16.98 2.50 -11.47
C ALA A 28 16.77 3.64 -10.46
N PRO A 29 16.14 4.78 -10.80
CA PRO A 29 15.81 5.80 -9.80
C PRO A 29 14.79 5.32 -8.76
N THR A 30 13.81 4.47 -9.13
CA THR A 30 12.86 3.91 -8.16
C THR A 30 13.57 3.07 -7.08
N VAL A 31 14.46 2.18 -7.49
CA VAL A 31 15.24 1.32 -6.59
C VAL A 31 16.18 2.14 -5.71
N ARG A 32 16.85 3.16 -6.27
CA ARG A 32 17.68 4.11 -5.49
C ARG A 32 16.87 4.86 -4.44
N ASN A 33 15.70 5.37 -4.80
CA ASN A 33 14.82 6.09 -3.88
C ASN A 33 14.34 5.17 -2.76
N TYR A 34 13.87 3.97 -3.10
CA TYR A 34 13.40 3.00 -2.10
C TYR A 34 14.49 2.67 -1.06
N ALA A 35 15.72 2.42 -1.49
CA ALA A 35 16.84 2.22 -0.58
C ALA A 35 17.18 3.46 0.26
N ALA A 36 17.14 4.66 -0.33
CA ALA A 36 17.35 5.89 0.42
C ALA A 36 16.27 6.08 1.51
N HIS A 37 15.00 5.76 1.21
CA HIS A 37 13.92 5.79 2.20
C HIS A 37 14.15 4.76 3.31
N ARG A 38 14.64 3.56 2.98
CA ARG A 38 15.00 2.50 3.94
C ARG A 38 16.13 2.89 4.89
N ALA A 39 17.11 3.64 4.40
CA ALA A 39 18.19 4.20 5.22
C ALA A 39 17.79 5.48 5.97
N GLY A 40 16.62 6.04 5.66
CA GLY A 40 16.16 7.32 6.17
C GLY A 40 15.57 7.25 7.58
N ARG A 41 15.50 8.40 8.26
CA ARG A 41 14.91 8.54 9.61
C ARG A 41 13.46 8.04 9.70
N HIS A 42 12.70 8.16 8.60
CA HIS A 42 11.28 7.81 8.55
C HIS A 42 11.02 6.42 7.96
N ALA A 43 12.05 5.57 7.78
CA ALA A 43 11.94 4.22 7.22
C ALA A 43 10.87 3.33 7.88
N TRP A 44 10.52 3.59 9.14
CA TRP A 44 9.45 2.90 9.87
C TRP A 44 8.05 3.07 9.25
N MET A 45 7.83 4.09 8.40
CA MET A 45 6.59 4.27 7.64
C MET A 45 6.58 3.50 6.31
N LEU A 46 7.75 3.07 5.84
CA LEU A 46 7.91 2.45 4.54
C LEU A 46 7.43 0.99 4.59
N GLY A 47 6.55 0.65 3.65
CA GLY A 47 6.06 -0.68 3.37
C GLY A 47 6.82 -1.31 2.20
N ARG A 48 6.08 -1.91 1.27
CA ARG A 48 6.63 -2.68 0.16
C ARG A 48 7.03 -1.82 -1.02
N LEU A 49 7.94 -2.32 -1.86
CA LEU A 49 8.16 -1.79 -3.19
C LEU A 49 7.10 -2.35 -4.15
N VAL A 50 6.43 -1.49 -4.91
CA VAL A 50 5.35 -1.89 -5.84
C VAL A 50 5.83 -1.81 -7.28
N LEU A 51 5.70 -2.90 -8.03
CA LEU A 51 6.06 -2.96 -9.44
C LEU A 51 5.27 -4.05 -10.21
N PRO A 52 5.15 -3.98 -11.55
CA PRO A 52 4.53 -5.06 -12.33
C PRO A 52 5.38 -6.32 -12.34
N THR A 53 4.77 -7.51 -12.29
CA THR A 53 5.49 -8.81 -12.34
C THR A 53 6.47 -8.88 -13.51
N ALA A 54 6.07 -8.38 -14.68
CA ALA A 54 6.90 -8.33 -15.88
C ALA A 54 8.22 -7.55 -15.73
N ARG A 55 8.38 -6.74 -14.67
CA ARG A 55 9.58 -5.93 -14.40
C ARG A 55 10.40 -6.42 -13.20
N LEU A 56 10.10 -7.60 -12.66
CA LEU A 56 10.87 -8.19 -11.54
C LEU A 56 12.35 -8.38 -11.89
N GLY A 57 12.67 -8.89 -13.09
CA GLY A 57 14.05 -9.04 -13.54
C GLY A 57 14.81 -7.70 -13.62
N GLU A 58 14.18 -6.68 -14.21
CA GLU A 58 14.75 -5.32 -14.28
C GLU A 58 15.01 -4.74 -12.88
N CYS A 59 14.13 -5.04 -11.92
CA CYS A 59 14.31 -4.64 -10.52
C CYS A 59 15.52 -5.31 -9.88
N ALA A 60 15.66 -6.63 -10.00
CA ALA A 60 16.81 -7.37 -9.47
C ALA A 60 18.14 -6.84 -10.05
N GLU A 61 18.22 -6.63 -11.37
CA GLU A 61 19.40 -6.05 -12.00
C GLU A 61 19.71 -4.62 -11.51
N ALA A 62 18.67 -3.80 -11.30
CA ALA A 62 18.84 -2.45 -10.77
C ALA A 62 19.36 -2.46 -9.33
N ILE A 63 18.94 -3.43 -8.51
CA ILE A 63 19.43 -3.64 -7.14
C ILE A 63 20.87 -4.17 -7.17
N GLU A 64 21.20 -5.10 -8.06
CA GLU A 64 22.57 -5.61 -8.21
C GLU A 64 23.55 -4.48 -8.54
N ARG A 65 23.26 -3.67 -9.58
CA ARG A 65 24.06 -2.49 -9.94
C ARG A 65 24.20 -1.46 -8.82
N LEU A 66 23.17 -1.35 -7.98
CA LEU A 66 23.17 -0.45 -6.84
C LEU A 66 24.11 -0.95 -5.74
N CYS A 67 24.16 -2.26 -5.50
CA CYS A 67 25.05 -2.89 -4.51
C CYS A 67 26.53 -2.89 -4.96
N GLU A 68 26.80 -2.85 -6.27
CA GLU A 68 28.15 -2.67 -6.81
C GLU A 68 28.73 -1.27 -6.54
N SER A 69 27.88 -0.29 -6.22
CA SER A 69 28.29 1.09 -5.95
C SER A 69 28.70 1.27 -4.48
N PRO A 70 29.73 2.08 -4.16
CA PRO A 70 30.10 2.36 -2.77
C PRO A 70 28.96 3.10 -2.06
N GLY A 71 28.33 2.43 -1.09
CA GLY A 71 27.27 2.95 -0.24
C GLY A 71 27.18 2.16 1.07
N PRO A 72 26.49 2.68 2.09
CA PRO A 72 26.38 1.98 3.37
C PRO A 72 25.57 0.69 3.19
N GLU A 73 26.12 -0.46 3.61
CA GLU A 73 25.45 -1.78 3.55
C GLU A 73 24.06 -1.75 4.20
N GLU A 74 23.88 -0.90 5.22
CA GLU A 74 22.63 -0.63 5.92
C GLU A 74 21.50 -0.15 4.99
N ALA A 75 21.82 0.51 3.87
CA ALA A 75 20.83 0.99 2.91
C ALA A 75 20.24 -0.13 2.05
N TRP A 76 21.00 -1.22 1.84
CA TRP A 76 20.60 -2.29 0.94
C TRP A 76 20.25 -3.58 1.67
N GLY A 77 20.76 -3.83 2.89
CA GLY A 77 20.64 -5.12 3.58
C GLY A 77 19.22 -5.57 3.96
N GLY A 78 19.12 -6.80 4.48
CA GLY A 78 17.86 -7.41 4.91
C GLY A 78 16.97 -7.86 3.74
N VAL A 79 15.66 -7.89 3.96
CA VAL A 79 14.67 -8.35 2.96
C VAL A 79 13.96 -7.17 2.33
N TRP A 80 13.96 -7.07 1.00
CA TRP A 80 13.14 -6.13 0.23
C TRP A 80 11.82 -6.82 -0.11
N ARG A 81 10.74 -6.39 0.53
CA ARG A 81 9.40 -6.91 0.26
C ARG A 81 8.78 -6.21 -0.94
N ILE A 82 8.21 -6.98 -1.84
CA ILE A 82 7.68 -6.53 -3.13
C ILE A 82 6.20 -6.88 -3.21
N THR A 83 5.40 -5.90 -3.63
CA THR A 83 4.06 -6.14 -4.17
C THR A 83 4.14 -6.18 -5.69
N ALA A 84 3.78 -7.32 -6.27
CA ALA A 84 3.76 -7.50 -7.72
C ALA A 84 2.35 -7.22 -8.30
N LEU A 85 2.24 -6.33 -9.29
CA LEU A 85 1.00 -6.19 -10.05
C LEU A 85 0.91 -7.30 -11.10
N VAL A 86 -0.16 -8.10 -11.00
CA VAL A 86 -0.43 -9.25 -11.88
C VAL A 86 -1.63 -8.96 -12.80
N ALA A 87 -1.85 -9.82 -13.79
CA ALA A 87 -3.01 -9.79 -14.67
C ALA A 87 -4.34 -9.81 -13.90
N GLY A 88 -5.41 -9.34 -14.54
CA GLY A 88 -6.74 -9.29 -13.93
C GLY A 88 -7.24 -10.68 -13.53
N ALA A 89 -8.08 -10.75 -12.50
CA ALA A 89 -8.63 -12.00 -11.97
C ALA A 89 -9.46 -12.78 -13.00
N GLY A 90 -9.98 -12.11 -14.03
CA GLY A 90 -10.66 -12.74 -15.17
C GLY A 90 -9.74 -13.28 -16.27
N GLU A 91 -8.44 -12.97 -16.23
CA GLU A 91 -7.44 -13.39 -17.24
C GLU A 91 -6.64 -14.59 -16.74
N ARG A 92 -7.33 -15.70 -16.45
CA ARG A 92 -6.79 -16.86 -15.71
C ARG A 92 -5.41 -17.35 -16.17
N ASP A 93 -5.19 -17.53 -17.46
CA ASP A 93 -3.93 -18.05 -17.97
C ASP A 93 -2.77 -17.06 -17.79
N LYS A 94 -3.05 -15.75 -17.95
CA LYS A 94 -2.05 -14.70 -17.70
C LYS A 94 -1.77 -14.54 -16.20
N LEU A 95 -2.82 -14.61 -15.37
CA LEU A 95 -2.68 -14.58 -13.91
C LEU A 95 -1.79 -15.74 -13.45
N ARG A 96 -2.02 -16.96 -13.98
CA ARG A 96 -1.17 -18.12 -13.68
C ARG A 96 0.28 -17.86 -14.09
N ALA A 97 0.52 -17.37 -15.30
CA ALA A 97 1.86 -17.06 -15.77
C ALA A 97 2.57 -16.00 -14.91
N ASP A 98 1.85 -14.97 -14.45
CA ASP A 98 2.40 -13.96 -13.55
C ASP A 98 2.70 -14.54 -12.15
N LEU A 99 1.86 -15.44 -11.63
CA LEU A 99 2.12 -16.14 -10.36
C LEU A 99 3.33 -17.06 -10.47
N ASP A 100 3.46 -17.80 -11.56
CA ASP A 100 4.62 -18.67 -11.82
C ASP A 100 5.92 -17.84 -11.92
N ALA A 101 5.86 -16.66 -12.56
CA ALA A 101 7.00 -15.74 -12.62
C ALA A 101 7.38 -15.16 -11.25
N ALA A 102 6.40 -14.84 -10.40
CA ALA A 102 6.65 -14.39 -9.02
C ALA A 102 7.24 -15.52 -8.16
N HIS A 103 6.76 -16.76 -8.33
CA HIS A 103 7.31 -17.93 -7.64
C HIS A 103 8.76 -18.19 -8.04
N ALA A 104 9.05 -18.27 -9.34
CA ALA A 104 10.42 -18.45 -9.84
C ALA A 104 11.36 -17.30 -9.42
N PHE A 105 10.84 -16.08 -9.27
CA PHE A 105 11.60 -14.97 -8.71
C PHE A 105 11.94 -15.20 -7.23
N ASN A 106 10.98 -15.66 -6.42
CA ASN A 106 11.22 -15.97 -5.02
C ASN A 106 12.19 -17.14 -4.85
N ASP A 107 12.06 -18.22 -5.62
CA ASP A 107 13.00 -19.35 -5.59
C ASP A 107 14.45 -18.89 -5.80
N ARG A 108 14.63 -17.82 -6.60
CA ARG A 108 15.94 -17.27 -6.91
C ARG A 108 16.45 -16.24 -5.90
N TYR A 109 15.59 -15.38 -5.35
CA TYR A 109 16.03 -14.19 -4.61
C TYR A 109 15.53 -14.11 -3.16
N ALA A 110 14.56 -14.93 -2.76
CA ALA A 110 14.04 -14.92 -1.39
C ALA A 110 15.14 -15.32 -0.40
N PRO A 111 14.97 -15.01 0.90
CA PRO A 111 15.88 -15.53 1.92
C PRO A 111 15.92 -17.06 1.81
N ALA A 112 17.12 -17.65 1.87
CA ALA A 112 17.23 -19.10 1.98
C ALA A 112 16.48 -19.54 3.25
N ASP A 113 15.58 -20.51 3.11
CA ASP A 113 15.10 -21.25 4.26
C ASP A 113 16.31 -21.99 4.85
N ASP A 114 16.54 -21.90 6.16
CA ASP A 114 17.64 -22.61 6.85
C ASP A 114 17.59 -24.14 6.62
N GLU A 115 16.48 -24.66 6.10
CA GLU A 115 16.19 -26.07 5.81
C GLU A 115 16.23 -26.44 4.30
N ALA A 116 16.40 -25.49 3.39
CA ALA A 116 16.39 -25.76 1.94
C ALA A 116 17.75 -26.28 1.45
N GLU A 117 17.76 -27.45 0.81
CA GLU A 117 18.98 -27.96 0.16
C GLU A 117 19.35 -27.08 -1.04
N PRO A 118 20.63 -26.67 -1.18
CA PRO A 118 21.06 -25.84 -2.30
C PRO A 118 20.85 -26.57 -3.62
N VAL A 119 20.13 -25.95 -4.55
CA VAL A 119 20.00 -26.43 -5.92
C VAL A 119 21.31 -26.12 -6.66
N ASP A 120 22.04 -27.17 -7.04
CA ASP A 120 23.26 -27.06 -7.87
C ASP A 120 22.89 -26.96 -9.35
N ASP A 121 22.63 -25.75 -9.82
CA ASP A 121 22.36 -25.42 -11.23
C ASP A 121 23.56 -24.79 -11.96
N GLY A 122 24.71 -24.69 -11.28
CA GLY A 122 25.92 -24.06 -11.79
C GLY A 122 25.92 -22.52 -11.73
N GLU A 123 24.87 -21.89 -11.18
CA GLU A 123 24.88 -20.47 -10.83
C GLU A 123 25.33 -20.25 -9.37
N ALA A 124 25.95 -19.10 -9.08
CA ALA A 124 26.32 -18.78 -7.70
C ALA A 124 25.05 -18.60 -6.84
N PRO A 125 25.01 -19.10 -5.59
CA PRO A 125 23.83 -19.01 -4.75
C PRO A 125 23.42 -17.54 -4.54
N LEU A 126 22.13 -17.27 -4.69
CA LEU A 126 21.51 -15.97 -4.50
C LEU A 126 20.73 -15.94 -3.17
N PRO A 127 20.62 -14.77 -2.51
CA PRO A 127 21.25 -13.51 -2.88
C PRO A 127 22.79 -13.57 -2.73
N ARG A 128 23.51 -12.98 -3.70
CA ARG A 128 24.98 -12.89 -3.68
C ARG A 128 25.42 -12.15 -2.41
N ALA A 129 26.61 -12.46 -1.91
CA ALA A 129 27.19 -11.73 -0.78
C ALA A 129 27.14 -10.21 -1.04
N GLY A 130 26.50 -9.46 -0.16
CA GLY A 130 26.30 -8.01 -0.28
C GLY A 130 25.00 -7.55 -0.93
N MET A 131 24.19 -8.47 -1.49
CA MET A 131 22.84 -8.16 -1.97
C MET A 131 21.77 -8.45 -0.92
N PRO A 132 20.67 -7.66 -0.86
CA PRO A 132 19.49 -8.05 -0.11
C PRO A 132 18.82 -9.30 -0.69
N ALA A 133 18.09 -10.00 0.18
CA ALA A 133 17.04 -10.91 -0.27
C ALA A 133 15.86 -10.10 -0.83
N LEU A 134 15.26 -10.58 -1.92
CA LEU A 134 14.09 -9.98 -2.57
C LEU A 134 12.93 -10.95 -2.45
N LEU A 135 11.79 -10.48 -1.93
CA LEU A 135 10.64 -11.34 -1.65
C LEU A 135 9.36 -10.72 -2.19
N VAL A 136 8.74 -11.37 -3.17
CA VAL A 136 7.36 -11.11 -3.56
C VAL A 136 6.44 -11.84 -2.58
N ASP A 137 5.92 -11.13 -1.58
CA ASP A 137 4.98 -11.66 -0.57
C ASP A 137 3.57 -11.10 -0.73
N CYS A 138 3.34 -10.28 -1.77
CA CYS A 138 2.07 -9.63 -2.03
C CYS A 138 1.84 -9.49 -3.54
N ILE A 139 0.60 -9.71 -3.99
CA ILE A 139 0.15 -9.40 -5.34
C ILE A 139 -1.05 -8.46 -5.33
N GLU A 140 -1.20 -7.71 -6.42
CA GLU A 140 -2.40 -6.94 -6.71
C GLU A 140 -2.96 -7.34 -8.08
N THR A 141 -4.25 -7.61 -8.11
CA THR A 141 -5.00 -7.92 -9.34
C THR A 141 -6.25 -7.06 -9.43
N LYS A 142 -6.93 -7.02 -10.58
CA LYS A 142 -8.21 -6.35 -10.75
C LYS A 142 -9.35 -7.36 -10.80
N ALA A 143 -10.47 -7.08 -10.14
CA ALA A 143 -11.68 -7.87 -10.24
C ALA A 143 -12.91 -7.01 -10.55
N ASP A 144 -13.76 -7.50 -11.43
CA ASP A 144 -14.99 -6.84 -11.88
C ASP A 144 -16.26 -7.64 -11.52
N ASN A 145 -16.15 -8.90 -11.10
CA ASN A 145 -17.26 -9.72 -10.61
C ASN A 145 -16.78 -10.80 -9.62
N PRO A 146 -17.68 -11.35 -8.77
CA PRO A 146 -17.32 -12.37 -7.78
C PRO A 146 -16.75 -13.67 -8.35
N ASN A 147 -17.17 -14.11 -9.55
CA ASN A 147 -16.68 -15.37 -10.13
C ASN A 147 -15.21 -15.27 -10.53
N HIS A 148 -14.76 -14.08 -10.95
CA HIS A 148 -13.33 -13.84 -11.21
C HIS A 148 -12.51 -13.90 -9.91
N ILE A 149 -13.04 -13.38 -8.80
CA ILE A 149 -12.38 -13.48 -7.48
C ILE A 149 -12.24 -14.96 -7.11
N ASP A 150 -13.34 -15.70 -7.11
CA ASP A 150 -13.35 -17.13 -6.78
C ASP A 150 -12.35 -17.92 -7.64
N SER A 151 -12.39 -17.72 -8.96
CA SER A 151 -11.45 -18.39 -9.88
C SER A 151 -9.99 -18.04 -9.63
N ALA A 152 -9.69 -16.80 -9.23
CA ALA A 152 -8.34 -16.36 -8.92
C ALA A 152 -7.84 -16.94 -7.59
N LEU A 153 -8.70 -17.03 -6.57
CA LEU A 153 -8.35 -17.61 -5.27
C LEU A 153 -7.92 -19.07 -5.38
N HIS A 154 -8.51 -19.84 -6.29
CA HIS A 154 -8.10 -21.23 -6.56
C HIS A 154 -6.69 -21.37 -7.16
N VAL A 155 -6.10 -20.29 -7.66
CA VAL A 155 -4.80 -20.32 -8.33
C VAL A 155 -3.70 -19.61 -7.56
N ILE A 156 -4.06 -18.68 -6.66
CA ILE A 156 -3.13 -17.94 -5.81
C ILE A 156 -2.51 -18.90 -4.77
N PRO A 157 -1.17 -18.97 -4.67
CA PRO A 157 -0.51 -19.81 -3.68
C PRO A 157 -0.83 -19.40 -2.25
N GLU A 158 -0.87 -20.39 -1.34
CA GLU A 158 -0.94 -20.12 0.10
C GLU A 158 0.27 -19.29 0.56
N GLY A 159 0.06 -18.43 1.57
CA GLY A 159 1.11 -17.56 2.10
C GLY A 159 1.37 -16.27 1.31
N LEU A 160 0.87 -16.15 0.07
CA LEU A 160 0.95 -14.93 -0.72
C LEU A 160 -0.23 -14.00 -0.38
N GLN A 161 0.04 -12.77 0.05
CA GLN A 161 -1.04 -11.80 0.24
C GLN A 161 -1.61 -11.36 -1.11
N ALA A 162 -2.93 -11.24 -1.22
CA ALA A 162 -3.59 -10.86 -2.47
C ALA A 162 -4.60 -9.73 -2.27
N PHE A 163 -4.44 -8.66 -3.05
CA PHE A 163 -5.36 -7.52 -3.02
C PHE A 163 -6.06 -7.34 -4.37
N PHE A 164 -7.39 -7.37 -4.34
CA PHE A 164 -8.24 -7.24 -5.53
C PHE A 164 -8.75 -5.81 -5.68
N GLU A 165 -8.37 -5.12 -6.76
CA GLU A 165 -8.89 -3.80 -7.11
C GLU A 165 -10.40 -3.88 -7.36
N ILE A 166 -11.17 -3.25 -6.48
CA ILE A 166 -12.63 -3.22 -6.52
C ILE A 166 -13.10 -1.87 -7.08
N PRO A 167 -13.91 -1.85 -8.16
CA PRO A 167 -14.52 -0.64 -8.66
C PRO A 167 -15.51 -0.08 -7.64
N ILE A 168 -15.37 1.21 -7.35
CA ILE A 168 -16.06 1.90 -6.24
C ILE A 168 -17.14 2.89 -6.70
N ASP A 169 -17.18 3.17 -8.00
CA ASP A 169 -18.22 3.95 -8.68
C ASP A 169 -19.59 3.26 -8.61
N ARG A 170 -19.61 1.93 -8.44
CA ARG A 170 -20.80 1.10 -8.20
C ARG A 170 -20.76 0.43 -6.82
N ASP A 171 -21.83 -0.28 -6.47
CA ASP A 171 -21.96 -0.95 -5.17
C ASP A 171 -20.86 -2.02 -4.98
N PRO A 172 -19.94 -1.84 -4.01
CA PRO A 172 -18.81 -2.76 -3.83
C PRO A 172 -19.17 -4.00 -3.00
N ARG A 173 -20.35 -4.05 -2.36
CA ARG A 173 -20.68 -5.06 -1.34
C ARG A 173 -20.54 -6.50 -1.81
N GLY A 174 -21.01 -6.80 -3.03
CA GLY A 174 -20.92 -8.15 -3.59
C GLY A 174 -19.47 -8.61 -3.81
N LEU A 175 -18.60 -7.72 -4.28
CA LEU A 175 -17.19 -8.01 -4.50
C LEU A 175 -16.42 -8.10 -3.18
N VAL A 176 -16.69 -7.19 -2.24
CA VAL A 176 -16.06 -7.21 -0.91
C VAL A 176 -16.44 -8.48 -0.13
N THR A 177 -17.70 -8.91 -0.23
CA THR A 177 -18.18 -10.14 0.43
C THR A 177 -17.52 -11.39 -0.17
N ALA A 178 -17.22 -11.39 -1.47
CA ALA A 178 -16.52 -12.50 -2.12
C ALA A 178 -15.07 -12.68 -1.65
N LEU A 179 -14.50 -11.69 -0.96
CA LEU A 179 -13.15 -11.74 -0.37
C LEU A 179 -13.18 -12.08 1.13
N ALA A 180 -14.37 -12.13 1.75
CA ALA A 180 -14.50 -12.24 3.18
C ALA A 180 -14.13 -13.65 3.68
N GLY A 181 -13.40 -13.72 4.79
CA GLY A 181 -13.01 -14.98 5.43
C GLY A 181 -11.77 -15.66 4.83
N GLU A 182 -11.23 -15.15 3.73
CA GLU A 182 -10.03 -15.69 3.08
C GLU A 182 -8.75 -15.12 3.71
N PRO A 183 -7.90 -15.95 4.34
CA PRO A 183 -6.66 -15.47 4.97
C PRO A 183 -5.71 -14.84 3.96
N GLY A 184 -5.15 -13.67 4.29
CA GLY A 184 -4.19 -12.97 3.42
C GLY A 184 -4.81 -12.28 2.19
N VAL A 185 -6.14 -12.32 2.04
CA VAL A 185 -6.86 -11.71 0.93
C VAL A 185 -7.54 -10.42 1.39
N GLY A 186 -7.51 -9.39 0.54
CA GLY A 186 -8.12 -8.11 0.81
C GLY A 186 -8.61 -7.37 -0.43
N ALA A 187 -9.35 -6.30 -0.21
CA ALA A 187 -9.79 -5.38 -1.24
C ALA A 187 -8.73 -4.30 -1.50
N LYS A 188 -8.68 -3.79 -2.73
CA LYS A 188 -7.90 -2.60 -3.07
C LYS A 188 -8.84 -1.55 -3.64
N VAL A 189 -8.71 -0.33 -3.16
CA VAL A 189 -9.45 0.82 -3.69
C VAL A 189 -8.50 1.80 -4.36
N ARG A 190 -8.90 2.34 -5.51
CA ARG A 190 -8.25 3.48 -6.13
C ARG A 190 -8.93 4.77 -5.65
N THR A 191 -8.16 5.71 -5.14
CA THR A 191 -8.64 6.98 -4.58
C THR A 191 -8.28 8.19 -5.45
N GLY A 192 -7.66 7.99 -6.61
CA GLY A 192 -7.30 9.08 -7.52
C GLY A 192 -6.53 8.64 -8.77
N GLY A 193 -5.99 9.64 -9.45
CA GLY A 193 -5.19 9.52 -10.65
C GLY A 193 -4.68 10.88 -11.15
N VAL A 194 -4.31 10.96 -12.42
CA VAL A 194 -3.78 12.19 -13.04
C VAL A 194 -4.87 13.06 -13.69
N THR A 195 -6.14 12.64 -13.62
CA THR A 195 -7.31 13.41 -14.09
C THR A 195 -8.34 13.57 -12.97
N PRO A 196 -9.13 14.66 -12.96
CA PRO A 196 -10.14 14.89 -11.92
C PRO A 196 -11.18 13.75 -11.79
N GLU A 197 -11.53 13.09 -12.89
CA GLU A 197 -12.56 12.04 -12.94
C GLU A 197 -12.07 10.72 -12.30
N ALA A 198 -10.76 10.57 -12.08
CA ALA A 198 -10.18 9.41 -11.42
C ALA A 198 -10.41 9.42 -9.90
N PHE A 199 -10.91 10.52 -9.33
CA PHE A 199 -11.16 10.67 -7.89
C PHE A 199 -12.61 10.27 -7.56
N PRO A 200 -12.82 9.27 -6.69
CA PRO A 200 -14.17 8.93 -6.26
C PRO A 200 -14.75 10.02 -5.35
N THR A 201 -16.08 10.04 -5.20
CA THR A 201 -16.73 10.93 -4.22
C THR A 201 -16.51 10.44 -2.79
N VAL A 202 -16.78 11.31 -1.82
CA VAL A 202 -16.74 10.98 -0.39
C VAL A 202 -17.68 9.81 -0.08
N GLU A 203 -18.87 9.79 -0.68
CA GLU A 203 -19.88 8.75 -0.49
C GLU A 203 -19.42 7.40 -1.04
N ASN A 204 -18.77 7.41 -2.21
CA ASN A 204 -18.21 6.20 -2.82
C ASN A 204 -17.16 5.58 -1.88
N LEU A 205 -16.21 6.38 -1.39
CA LEU A 205 -15.16 5.91 -0.47
C LEU A 205 -15.72 5.49 0.90
N ALA A 206 -16.66 6.25 1.47
CA ALA A 206 -17.34 5.87 2.71
C ALA A 206 -18.09 4.54 2.59
N ARG A 207 -18.81 4.32 1.47
CA ARG A 207 -19.53 3.08 1.19
C ARG A 207 -18.58 1.89 1.11
N PHE A 208 -17.42 2.04 0.46
CA PHE A 208 -16.43 0.97 0.37
C PHE A 208 -15.81 0.63 1.73
N ILE A 209 -15.37 1.63 2.49
CA ILE A 209 -14.80 1.41 3.82
C ILE A 209 -15.83 0.74 4.73
N GLY A 210 -17.09 1.21 4.69
CA GLY A 210 -18.19 0.60 5.43
C GLY A 210 -18.46 -0.85 5.02
N ALA A 211 -18.42 -1.16 3.72
CA ALA A 211 -18.57 -2.53 3.23
C ALA A 211 -17.43 -3.45 3.70
N CYS A 212 -16.18 -2.98 3.64
CA CYS A 212 -15.01 -3.71 4.12
C CYS A 212 -15.11 -3.99 5.62
N ALA A 213 -15.48 -2.97 6.41
CA ALA A 213 -15.67 -3.12 7.86
C ALA A 213 -16.79 -4.12 8.19
N ALA A 214 -17.93 -4.05 7.49
CA ALA A 214 -19.06 -4.94 7.70
C ALA A 214 -18.73 -6.40 7.35
N ALA A 215 -17.93 -6.64 6.31
CA ALA A 215 -17.52 -7.97 5.88
C ALA A 215 -16.26 -8.48 6.58
N SER A 216 -15.61 -7.66 7.43
CA SER A 216 -14.27 -7.93 7.99
C SER A 216 -13.22 -8.22 6.91
N THR A 217 -13.36 -7.59 5.75
CA THR A 217 -12.42 -7.71 4.62
C THR A 217 -11.37 -6.61 4.74
N PRO A 218 -10.08 -6.92 4.90
CA PRO A 218 -9.04 -5.91 4.94
C PRO A 218 -8.92 -5.23 3.58
N PHE A 219 -8.41 -4.00 3.56
CA PHE A 219 -8.18 -3.26 2.34
C PHE A 219 -6.87 -2.47 2.37
N LYS A 220 -6.41 -2.12 1.17
CA LYS A 220 -5.42 -1.07 0.96
C LYS A 220 -5.92 -0.06 -0.07
N ALA A 221 -5.43 1.17 0.04
CA ALA A 221 -5.78 2.25 -0.88
C ALA A 221 -4.63 2.54 -1.84
N THR A 222 -4.91 3.08 -3.01
CA THR A 222 -3.88 3.41 -4.00
C THR A 222 -4.24 4.66 -4.77
N ALA A 223 -3.21 5.36 -5.25
CA ALA A 223 -3.30 6.56 -6.07
C ALA A 223 -3.98 7.76 -5.36
N GLY A 224 -3.29 8.89 -5.36
CA GLY A 224 -3.84 10.15 -4.89
C GLY A 224 -3.86 10.34 -3.36
N LEU A 225 -3.14 9.53 -2.60
CA LEU A 225 -2.95 9.68 -1.15
C LEU A 225 -1.55 10.22 -0.82
N HIS A 226 -1.26 11.44 -1.27
CA HIS A 226 0.05 12.06 -1.10
C HIS A 226 0.07 12.99 0.13
N HIS A 227 -1.10 13.47 0.51
CA HIS A 227 -1.28 14.50 1.53
C HIS A 227 -2.01 13.92 2.75
N PRO A 228 -1.75 14.42 3.96
CA PRO A 228 -2.35 13.88 5.19
C PRO A 228 -3.84 14.18 5.30
N LEU A 229 -4.28 15.33 4.79
CA LEU A 229 -5.65 15.81 4.87
C LEU A 229 -6.25 16.07 3.48
N ARG A 230 -7.58 16.07 3.41
CA ARG A 230 -8.31 16.38 2.19
C ARG A 230 -8.13 17.85 1.83
N ALA A 231 -7.66 18.10 0.62
CA ALA A 231 -7.56 19.45 0.06
C ALA A 231 -7.43 19.40 -1.46
N GLU A 232 -7.48 20.57 -2.09
CA GLU A 232 -7.26 20.70 -3.53
C GLU A 232 -5.75 20.76 -3.85
N HIS A 233 -5.30 19.84 -4.70
CA HIS A 233 -3.89 19.70 -5.06
C HIS A 233 -3.71 19.54 -6.57
N ARG A 234 -2.45 19.66 -6.99
CA ARG A 234 -2.02 19.42 -8.37
C ARG A 234 -1.95 17.92 -8.64
N LEU A 235 -2.45 17.47 -9.78
CA LEU A 235 -2.49 16.05 -10.13
C LEU A 235 -1.23 15.54 -10.83
N THR A 236 -0.43 16.44 -11.38
CA THR A 236 0.83 16.14 -12.07
C THR A 236 1.91 17.15 -11.69
N TYR A 237 3.15 16.83 -12.04
CA TYR A 237 4.31 17.71 -11.86
C TYR A 237 4.55 18.67 -13.04
N GLU A 238 3.64 18.68 -14.03
CA GLU A 238 3.75 19.51 -15.22
C GLU A 238 3.45 20.98 -14.93
N PRO A 239 3.94 21.92 -15.76
CA PRO A 239 3.50 23.30 -15.72
C PRO A 239 1.99 23.40 -15.99
N ASN A 240 1.26 24.15 -15.15
CA ASN A 240 -0.20 24.29 -15.19
C ASN A 240 -0.97 22.94 -15.14
N PRO A 241 -0.78 22.15 -14.08
CA PRO A 241 -1.36 20.81 -14.01
C PRO A 241 -2.86 20.88 -13.69
N PRO A 242 -3.65 19.88 -14.13
CA PRO A 242 -4.99 19.67 -13.60
C PRO A 242 -4.98 19.65 -12.07
N ARG A 243 -6.08 20.11 -11.48
CA ARG A 243 -6.27 20.14 -10.02
C ARG A 243 -7.55 19.40 -9.67
N ALA A 244 -7.53 18.69 -8.55
CA ALA A 244 -8.73 18.10 -7.97
C ALA A 244 -8.60 18.03 -6.45
N THR A 245 -9.73 17.81 -5.78
CA THR A 245 -9.74 17.56 -4.34
C THR A 245 -9.31 16.11 -4.07
N MET A 246 -8.13 15.95 -3.47
CA MET A 246 -7.56 14.65 -3.11
C MET A 246 -7.99 14.26 -1.70
N PHE A 247 -8.15 12.97 -1.43
CA PHE A 247 -8.31 12.49 -0.06
C PHE A 247 -6.98 12.57 0.69
N GLY A 248 -7.05 12.86 1.99
CA GLY A 248 -5.90 12.73 2.86
C GLY A 248 -5.72 11.29 3.33
N PHE A 249 -4.50 10.78 3.44
CA PHE A 249 -4.29 9.45 4.01
C PHE A 249 -4.74 9.39 5.47
N LEU A 250 -4.54 10.41 6.30
CA LEU A 250 -5.06 10.39 7.68
C LEU A 250 -6.59 10.27 7.68
N ASN A 251 -7.29 10.96 6.76
CA ASN A 251 -8.74 10.82 6.64
C ASN A 251 -9.17 9.37 6.37
N VAL A 252 -8.51 8.69 5.42
CA VAL A 252 -8.86 7.31 5.03
C VAL A 252 -8.66 6.33 6.18
N PHE A 253 -7.51 6.36 6.84
CA PHE A 253 -7.19 5.38 7.90
C PHE A 253 -7.95 5.67 9.20
N LEU A 254 -8.22 6.94 9.51
CA LEU A 254 -9.09 7.29 10.64
C LEU A 254 -10.56 6.95 10.34
N ALA A 255 -11.02 7.08 9.09
CA ALA A 255 -12.36 6.62 8.71
C ALA A 255 -12.50 5.10 8.86
N ALA A 256 -11.47 4.32 8.55
CA ALA A 256 -11.45 2.88 8.80
C ALA A 256 -11.51 2.56 10.30
N ALA A 257 -10.77 3.28 11.15
CA ALA A 257 -10.83 3.12 12.60
C ALA A 257 -12.22 3.48 13.17
N LEU A 258 -12.89 4.49 12.60
CA LEU A 258 -14.28 4.82 12.94
C LEU A 258 -15.26 3.73 12.49
N ALA A 259 -15.02 3.11 11.33
CA ALA A 259 -15.90 2.09 10.77
C ALA A 259 -15.93 0.80 11.62
N GLN A 260 -14.83 0.48 12.33
CA GLN A 260 -14.79 -0.65 13.26
C GLN A 260 -15.33 -0.32 14.66
N ALA A 261 -15.55 0.96 14.99
CA ALA A 261 -16.09 1.34 16.28
C ALA A 261 -17.60 1.09 16.30
N GLU A 262 -18.07 0.36 17.31
CA GLU A 262 -19.50 0.18 17.54
C GLU A 262 -20.18 1.57 17.69
N HIS A 263 -21.19 1.84 16.86
CA HIS A 263 -22.08 3.01 16.95
C HIS A 263 -21.39 4.38 16.78
N GLY A 264 -20.55 4.55 15.74
CA GLY A 264 -20.18 5.88 15.27
C GLY A 264 -21.42 6.71 14.84
N PRO A 265 -21.40 8.05 14.95
CA PRO A 265 -22.56 8.85 14.56
C PRO A 265 -22.90 8.62 13.08
N PRO A 266 -24.19 8.66 12.69
CA PRO A 266 -24.57 8.57 11.28
C PRO A 266 -23.78 9.57 10.43
N GLY A 267 -23.17 9.09 9.35
CA GLY A 267 -22.35 9.93 8.46
C GLY A 267 -20.92 10.22 8.95
N ALA A 268 -20.46 9.64 10.07
CA ALA A 268 -19.11 9.86 10.60
C ALA A 268 -18.00 9.56 9.58
N LEU A 269 -18.14 8.48 8.80
CA LEU A 269 -17.15 8.09 7.78
C LEU A 269 -17.02 9.18 6.72
N ALA A 270 -18.14 9.63 6.15
CA ALA A 270 -18.16 10.69 5.15
C ALA A 270 -17.58 11.99 5.72
N ALA A 271 -17.97 12.37 6.94
CA ALA A 271 -17.46 13.57 7.59
C ALA A 271 -15.96 13.50 7.91
N MET A 272 -15.41 12.33 8.25
CA MET A 272 -13.96 12.13 8.45
C MET A 272 -13.22 12.20 7.12
N LEU A 273 -13.78 11.58 6.08
CA LEU A 273 -13.23 11.61 4.73
C LEU A 273 -13.22 13.01 4.13
N ASP A 274 -14.19 13.86 4.51
CA ASP A 274 -14.30 15.25 4.04
C ASP A 274 -13.54 16.28 4.91
N GLU A 275 -12.91 15.84 6.00
CA GLU A 275 -12.20 16.74 6.91
C GLU A 275 -10.93 17.32 6.28
N SER A 276 -10.85 18.65 6.24
CA SER A 276 -9.75 19.43 5.65
C SER A 276 -9.00 20.29 6.67
N SER A 277 -9.50 20.42 7.90
CA SER A 277 -8.87 21.24 8.94
C SER A 277 -7.89 20.43 9.77
N ALA A 278 -6.63 20.85 9.79
CA ALA A 278 -5.61 20.27 10.67
C ALA A 278 -5.95 20.45 12.16
N ASP A 279 -6.60 21.56 12.53
CA ASP A 279 -7.00 21.84 13.91
C ASP A 279 -8.09 20.89 14.43
N ALA A 280 -8.79 20.20 13.53
CA ALA A 280 -9.80 19.21 13.87
C ALA A 280 -9.20 17.90 14.40
N LEU A 281 -7.91 17.63 14.11
CA LEU A 281 -7.20 16.44 14.55
C LEU A 281 -6.18 16.78 15.64
N ARG A 282 -6.26 16.05 16.75
CA ARG A 282 -5.27 16.16 17.84
C ARG A 282 -4.71 14.79 18.15
N PHE A 283 -3.46 14.57 17.76
CA PHE A 283 -2.72 13.37 18.08
C PHE A 283 -2.03 13.52 19.43
N GLY A 284 -2.10 12.47 20.25
CA GLY A 284 -1.42 12.39 21.54
C GLY A 284 -0.96 10.96 21.83
N ASP A 285 -0.37 10.74 23.00
CA ASP A 285 0.21 9.42 23.32
C ASP A 285 -0.84 8.36 23.63
N LEU A 286 -2.08 8.75 23.92
CA LEU A 286 -3.17 7.80 24.20
C LEU A 286 -4.07 7.52 22.98
N GLY A 287 -3.92 8.29 21.90
CA GLY A 287 -4.79 8.19 20.73
C GLY A 287 -4.91 9.49 19.95
N VAL A 288 -5.96 9.57 19.14
CA VAL A 288 -6.32 10.74 18.34
C VAL A 288 -7.73 11.21 18.69
N ALA A 289 -7.90 12.51 18.84
CA ALA A 289 -9.19 13.15 18.95
C ALA A 289 -9.55 13.80 17.62
N TRP A 290 -10.78 13.58 17.17
CA TRP A 290 -11.40 14.27 16.05
C TRP A 290 -12.77 14.78 16.46
N LYS A 291 -12.92 16.11 16.57
CA LYS A 291 -14.14 16.75 17.08
C LYS A 291 -14.57 16.13 18.43
N SER A 292 -15.77 15.58 18.52
CA SER A 292 -16.29 14.90 19.72
C SER A 292 -15.89 13.41 19.83
N VAL A 293 -15.23 12.86 18.80
CA VAL A 293 -14.84 11.46 18.74
C VAL A 293 -13.40 11.27 19.20
N ARG A 294 -13.15 10.18 19.92
CA ARG A 294 -11.81 9.76 20.32
C ARG A 294 -11.55 8.33 19.89
N LEU A 295 -10.37 8.10 19.32
CA LEU A 295 -9.86 6.79 18.94
C LEU A 295 -8.58 6.56 19.75
N ASP A 296 -8.61 5.61 20.67
CA ASP A 296 -7.42 5.21 21.41
C ASP A 296 -6.44 4.41 20.54
N ASN A 297 -5.21 4.23 21.01
CA ASN A 297 -4.20 3.48 20.25
C ASN A 297 -4.61 2.03 19.95
N ALA A 298 -5.38 1.37 20.81
CA ALA A 298 -5.82 0.00 20.58
C ALA A 298 -6.77 -0.09 19.37
N ARG A 299 -7.67 0.88 19.22
CA ARG A 299 -8.53 1.02 18.03
C ARG A 299 -7.74 1.35 16.78
N LEU A 300 -6.75 2.23 16.88
CA LEU A 300 -5.87 2.56 15.75
C LEU A 300 -5.07 1.33 15.30
N ALA A 301 -4.47 0.60 16.23
CA ALA A 301 -3.71 -0.63 15.96
C ALA A 301 -4.62 -1.69 15.31
N ARG A 302 -5.79 -1.96 15.91
CA ARG A 302 -6.75 -2.92 15.35
C ARG A 302 -7.16 -2.55 13.92
N ALA A 303 -7.47 -1.28 13.67
CA ALA A 303 -7.82 -0.83 12.33
C ALA A 303 -6.69 -1.04 11.33
N ARG A 304 -5.44 -0.73 11.73
CA ARG A 304 -4.25 -0.91 10.91
C ARG A 304 -3.87 -2.36 10.65
N GLU A 305 -4.13 -3.24 11.61
CA GLU A 305 -3.77 -4.67 11.53
C GLU A 305 -4.85 -5.50 10.82
N THR A 306 -6.11 -5.08 10.87
CA THR A 306 -7.24 -5.93 10.45
C THR A 306 -8.12 -5.35 9.35
N LEU A 307 -8.09 -4.03 9.10
CA LEU A 307 -9.01 -3.40 8.14
C LEU A 307 -8.32 -2.54 7.09
N ALA A 308 -7.50 -1.57 7.48
CA ALA A 308 -6.85 -0.66 6.54
C ALA A 308 -5.34 -0.83 6.65
N LEU A 309 -4.73 -1.57 5.72
CA LEU A 309 -3.39 -2.17 5.88
C LEU A 309 -2.24 -1.34 5.32
N SER A 310 -2.43 -0.64 4.21
CA SER A 310 -1.42 0.26 3.64
C SER A 310 -2.04 1.16 2.56
N PHE A 311 -1.25 2.09 2.04
CA PHE A 311 -1.56 2.73 0.78
C PHE A 311 -0.36 2.80 -0.17
N GLY A 312 -0.64 2.70 -1.47
CA GLY A 312 0.35 2.91 -2.52
C GLY A 312 0.54 4.39 -2.85
N SER A 313 1.79 4.86 -2.83
CA SER A 313 2.17 6.23 -3.23
C SER A 313 3.40 6.23 -4.12
N CYS A 314 3.41 7.06 -5.17
CA CYS A 314 4.59 7.23 -6.02
C CYS A 314 5.67 8.13 -5.38
N SER A 315 5.35 8.77 -4.25
CA SER A 315 6.24 9.61 -3.47
C SER A 315 6.20 9.20 -2.00
N PHE A 316 7.37 8.97 -1.41
CA PHE A 316 7.50 8.77 0.03
C PHE A 316 7.75 10.10 0.75
N GLU A 317 8.47 11.02 0.10
CA GLU A 317 8.80 12.34 0.60
C GLU A 317 7.58 13.21 0.85
N GLU A 318 6.61 13.23 -0.08
CA GLU A 318 5.43 14.11 0.02
C GLU A 318 4.62 13.83 1.31
N PRO A 319 4.21 12.57 1.62
CA PRO A 319 3.59 12.26 2.90
C PRO A 319 4.42 12.68 4.12
N VAL A 320 5.74 12.45 4.09
CA VAL A 320 6.63 12.78 5.21
C VAL A 320 6.74 14.29 5.40
N GLN A 321 6.95 15.04 4.32
CA GLN A 321 7.10 16.50 4.35
C GLN A 321 5.84 17.18 4.86
N ASP A 322 4.67 16.74 4.41
CA ASP A 322 3.40 17.32 4.87
C ASP A 322 3.11 17.01 6.34
N LEU A 323 3.45 15.80 6.82
CA LEU A 323 3.33 15.48 8.24
C LEU A 323 4.31 16.30 9.10
N ARG A 324 5.51 16.60 8.60
CA ARG A 324 6.45 17.52 9.26
C ARG A 324 5.91 18.95 9.28
N ALA A 325 5.32 19.41 8.17
CA ALA A 325 4.68 20.72 8.09
C ALA A 325 3.50 20.85 9.07
N MET A 326 2.78 19.75 9.35
CA MET A 326 1.76 19.66 10.39
C MET A 326 2.32 19.51 11.81
N GLY A 327 3.64 19.39 11.99
CA GLY A 327 4.27 19.17 13.30
C GLY A 327 4.01 17.78 13.90
N LEU A 328 3.57 16.81 13.09
CA LEU A 328 3.31 15.43 13.51
C LEU A 328 4.56 14.54 13.45
N LEU A 329 5.56 14.96 12.65
CA LEU A 329 6.87 14.34 12.54
C LEU A 329 7.99 15.37 12.77
N GLU A 330 9.17 14.88 13.12
CA GLU A 330 10.42 15.65 13.18
C GLU A 330 11.12 15.74 11.83
#